data_AF-A0A3D1EZ13-F1
#
_entry.id   AF-A0A3D1EZ13-F1
#
_cell.length_a   1.000
_cell.length_b   1.000
_cell.length_c   1.000
_cell.angle_alpha   90.00
_cell.angle_beta   90.00
_cell.angle_gamma   90.00
#
_symmetry.space_group_name_H-M   'P 1'
#
loop_
_entity.id
_entity.type
_entity.pdbx_description
1 polymer ?
#
loop_
_entity_poly.entity_id
_entity_poly.type
_entity_poly.pdbx_seq_one_letter_code
_entity_poly.pdbx_strand_id
1 'polypeptide(L)'
;MFGKMTVGKKIATGFALVLILTSVLGYVGYSSVNQIETIVDKANDASTLAIDARLARIQHLVYMRSGDKKALEENAQTVKKIYDQVAVTHAKFKDQNDRDGIMKANSQAKIYEEALAGWVRLEEQQAQANDLMVGKARTFVKECKDLASSQKAELIELMDKNRVDQANKIWTVEASADLLTLSKSCRVEVLKYMETHDDKYIIANDNTVAQISMTCDQLIERLKEKADQDQVKSIKANGLAYKKGFNDWLQMHAQQDQLAGKLVQIAREFQESCTKLAAEQRDEMLELVKSGNADQQVIKRKIDQSGLAGRMISIAKD
;
A
#
# COMPACT_ATOMS: atom_id res chain seq x y z
N MET A 1 49.43 -50.40 -40.62
CA MET A 1 48.41 -51.46 -40.73
C MET A 1 47.53 -51.39 -42.00
N PHE A 2 47.74 -50.45 -42.94
CA PHE A 2 46.84 -50.26 -44.09
C PHE A 2 47.27 -50.96 -45.41
N GLY A 3 48.27 -51.84 -45.36
CA GLY A 3 48.91 -52.43 -46.55
C GLY A 3 48.10 -53.50 -47.30
N LYS A 4 46.99 -54.00 -46.75
CA LYS A 4 46.17 -55.08 -47.36
C LYS A 4 44.66 -54.79 -47.43
N MET A 5 44.24 -53.54 -47.24
CA MET A 5 42.80 -53.18 -47.29
C MET A 5 42.37 -52.81 -48.72
N THR A 6 41.29 -53.43 -49.22
CA THR A 6 40.69 -53.11 -50.52
C THR A 6 40.19 -51.66 -50.56
N VAL A 7 40.23 -51.02 -51.74
CA VAL A 7 39.85 -49.61 -51.94
C VAL A 7 38.45 -49.31 -51.39
N GLY A 8 37.50 -50.23 -51.58
CA GLY A 8 36.13 -50.10 -51.05
C GLY A 8 36.06 -49.98 -49.52
N LYS A 9 36.91 -50.72 -48.77
CA LYS A 9 36.94 -50.60 -47.30
C LYS A 9 37.49 -49.24 -46.86
N LYS A 10 38.46 -48.67 -47.58
CA LYS A 10 39.02 -47.34 -47.25
C LYS A 10 37.97 -46.24 -47.43
N ILE A 11 37.18 -46.32 -48.51
CA ILE A 11 36.08 -45.37 -48.78
C ILE A 11 34.98 -45.53 -47.73
N ALA A 12 34.57 -46.76 -47.40
CA ALA A 12 33.54 -47.01 -46.38
C ALA A 12 33.95 -46.52 -44.98
N THR A 13 35.20 -46.74 -44.56
CA THR A 13 35.72 -46.23 -43.28
C THR A 13 35.78 -44.70 -43.27
N GLY A 14 36.20 -44.07 -44.37
CA GLY A 14 36.18 -42.61 -44.50
C GLY A 14 34.77 -42.03 -44.40
N PHE A 15 33.80 -42.65 -45.08
CA PHE A 15 32.39 -42.24 -45.02
C PHE A 15 31.78 -42.45 -43.62
N ALA A 16 32.06 -43.57 -42.97
CA ALA A 16 31.62 -43.83 -41.60
C ALA A 16 32.16 -42.80 -40.60
N LEU A 17 33.43 -42.39 -40.74
CA LEU A 17 34.02 -41.34 -39.93
C LEU A 17 33.30 -40.00 -40.13
N VAL A 18 33.00 -39.64 -41.38
CA VAL A 18 32.23 -38.41 -41.68
C VAL A 18 30.85 -38.47 -41.05
N LEU A 19 30.12 -39.58 -41.14
CA LEU A 19 28.81 -39.73 -40.50
C LEU A 19 28.86 -39.60 -38.98
N ILE A 20 29.90 -40.15 -38.34
CA ILE A 20 30.11 -39.99 -36.89
C ILE A 20 30.35 -38.52 -36.56
N LEU A 21 31.23 -37.83 -37.29
CA LEU A 21 31.49 -36.40 -37.09
C LEU A 21 30.22 -35.56 -37.33
N THR A 22 29.45 -35.85 -38.36
CA THR A 22 28.15 -35.20 -38.63
C THR A 22 27.15 -35.45 -37.51
N SER A 23 27.10 -36.67 -36.96
CA SER A 23 26.21 -37.01 -35.84
C SER A 23 26.60 -36.26 -34.57
N VAL A 24 27.91 -36.13 -34.29
CA VAL A 24 28.42 -35.33 -33.16
C VAL A 24 28.09 -33.85 -33.35
N LEU A 25 28.29 -33.30 -34.56
CA LEU A 25 27.93 -31.91 -34.86
C LEU A 25 26.42 -31.67 -34.74
N GLY A 26 25.59 -32.61 -35.21
CA GLY A 26 24.14 -32.55 -35.07
C GLY A 26 23.70 -32.57 -33.60
N TYR A 27 24.33 -33.42 -32.78
CA TYR A 27 24.08 -33.46 -31.35
C TYR A 27 24.51 -32.17 -30.64
N VAL A 28 25.69 -31.63 -30.95
CA VAL A 28 26.16 -30.34 -30.41
C VAL A 28 25.19 -29.22 -30.80
N GLY A 29 24.78 -29.15 -32.07
CA GLY A 29 23.81 -28.16 -32.55
C GLY A 29 22.46 -28.26 -31.82
N TYR A 30 21.92 -29.48 -31.66
CA TYR A 30 20.67 -29.71 -30.94
C TYR A 30 20.79 -29.32 -29.45
N SER A 31 21.86 -29.74 -28.78
CA SER A 31 22.12 -29.41 -27.37
C SER A 31 22.23 -27.89 -27.17
N SER A 32 22.91 -27.20 -28.07
CA SER A 32 23.03 -25.74 -28.03
C SER A 32 21.69 -25.02 -28.20
N VAL A 33 20.86 -25.46 -29.15
CA VAL A 33 19.53 -24.85 -29.38
C VAL A 33 18.64 -24.97 -28.13
N ASN A 34 18.62 -26.16 -27.49
CA ASN A 34 17.84 -26.37 -26.27
C ASN A 34 18.33 -25.51 -25.08
N GLN A 35 19.64 -25.27 -24.99
CA GLN A 35 20.20 -24.39 -23.96
C GLN A 35 19.79 -22.93 -24.19
N ILE A 36 19.87 -22.45 -25.43
CA ILE A 36 19.44 -21.08 -25.78
C ILE A 36 17.96 -20.90 -25.49
N GLU A 37 17.12 -21.87 -25.87
CA GLU A 37 15.68 -21.83 -25.59
C GLU A 37 15.41 -21.69 -24.09
N THR A 38 16.06 -22.53 -23.28
CA THR A 38 15.91 -22.49 -21.82
C THR A 38 16.34 -21.15 -21.22
N ILE A 39 17.47 -20.59 -21.66
CA ILE A 39 17.97 -19.31 -21.12
C ILE A 39 17.10 -18.13 -21.56
N VAL A 40 16.62 -18.11 -22.80
CA VAL A 40 15.70 -17.05 -23.26
C VAL A 40 14.40 -17.10 -22.45
N ASP A 41 13.85 -18.29 -22.22
CA ASP A 41 12.61 -18.45 -21.45
C ASP A 41 12.78 -17.93 -20.01
N LYS A 42 13.90 -18.30 -19.35
CA LYS A 42 14.24 -17.79 -18.00
C LYS A 42 14.40 -16.26 -17.99
N ALA A 43 15.08 -15.68 -18.99
CA ALA A 43 15.27 -14.23 -19.08
C ALA A 43 13.93 -13.49 -19.30
N ASN A 44 13.04 -14.06 -20.11
CA ASN A 44 11.71 -13.52 -20.33
C ASN A 44 10.82 -13.61 -19.08
N ASP A 45 10.88 -14.74 -18.38
CA ASP A 45 10.19 -14.95 -17.09
C ASP A 45 10.64 -13.92 -16.05
N ALA A 46 11.96 -13.72 -15.91
CA ALA A 46 12.54 -12.74 -15.00
C ALA A 46 12.16 -11.29 -15.37
N SER A 47 12.14 -10.97 -16.67
CA SER A 47 11.66 -9.67 -17.17
C SER A 47 10.18 -9.44 -16.86
N THR A 48 9.35 -10.47 -17.00
CA THR A 48 7.92 -10.42 -16.67
C THR A 48 7.71 -10.12 -15.18
N LEU A 49 8.47 -10.77 -14.29
CA LEU A 49 8.44 -10.48 -12.85
C LEU A 49 8.78 -9.02 -12.53
N ALA A 50 9.77 -8.43 -13.20
CA ALA A 50 10.12 -7.03 -13.01
C ALA A 50 9.00 -6.08 -13.46
N ILE A 51 8.30 -6.42 -14.56
CA ILE A 51 7.13 -5.67 -15.04
C ILE A 51 5.98 -5.78 -14.06
N ASP A 52 5.65 -6.98 -13.59
CA ASP A 52 4.54 -7.20 -12.67
C ASP A 52 4.80 -6.56 -11.30
N ALA A 53 6.03 -6.62 -10.79
CA ALA A 53 6.42 -5.93 -9.55
C ALA A 53 6.21 -4.40 -9.66
N ARG A 54 6.48 -3.84 -10.84
CA ARG A 54 6.20 -2.43 -11.13
C ARG A 54 4.71 -2.14 -11.25
N LEU A 55 3.96 -3.00 -11.93
CA LEU A 55 2.52 -2.85 -12.08
C LEU A 55 1.81 -2.89 -10.73
N ALA A 56 2.18 -3.82 -9.85
CA ALA A 56 1.69 -3.89 -8.48
C ALA A 56 1.92 -2.57 -7.75
N ARG A 57 3.15 -2.02 -7.82
CA ARG A 57 3.45 -0.71 -7.23
C ARG A 57 2.57 0.42 -7.78
N ILE A 58 2.34 0.46 -9.09
CA ILE A 58 1.48 1.47 -9.73
C ILE A 58 0.04 1.35 -9.20
N GLN A 59 -0.52 0.14 -9.17
CA GLN A 59 -1.87 -0.13 -8.67
C GLN A 59 -2.02 0.30 -7.21
N HIS A 60 -1.02 0.02 -6.37
CA HIS A 60 -0.98 0.50 -4.99
C HIS A 60 -0.98 2.05 -4.91
N LEU A 61 -0.16 2.74 -5.72
CA LEU A 61 -0.15 4.22 -5.73
C LEU A 61 -1.48 4.80 -6.22
N VAL A 62 -2.15 4.15 -7.18
CA VAL A 62 -3.50 4.51 -7.61
C VAL A 62 -4.48 4.38 -6.45
N TYR A 63 -4.40 3.28 -5.69
CA TYR A 63 -5.21 3.09 -4.49
C TYR A 63 -4.97 4.20 -3.45
N MET A 64 -3.72 4.45 -3.06
CA MET A 64 -3.40 5.50 -2.07
C MET A 64 -3.92 6.88 -2.47
N ARG A 65 -3.94 7.18 -3.77
CA ARG A 65 -4.40 8.49 -4.29
C ARG A 65 -5.92 8.59 -4.37
N SER A 66 -6.60 7.51 -4.74
CA SER A 66 -8.02 7.54 -5.12
C SER A 66 -8.97 6.85 -4.14
N GLY A 67 -8.44 5.98 -3.28
CA GLY A 67 -9.23 5.06 -2.45
C GLY A 67 -9.98 3.98 -3.26
N ASP A 68 -9.70 3.83 -4.56
CA ASP A 68 -10.43 2.88 -5.41
C ASP A 68 -10.04 1.43 -5.10
N LYS A 69 -10.93 0.70 -4.43
CA LYS A 69 -10.75 -0.71 -4.05
C LYS A 69 -10.46 -1.62 -5.25
N LYS A 70 -10.88 -1.26 -6.46
CA LYS A 70 -10.55 -2.02 -7.67
C LYS A 70 -9.02 -2.08 -7.88
N ALA A 71 -8.30 -1.01 -7.57
CA ALA A 71 -6.85 -0.98 -7.68
C ALA A 71 -6.17 -1.94 -6.68
N LEU A 72 -6.77 -2.17 -5.50
CA LEU A 72 -6.29 -3.21 -4.57
C LEU A 72 -6.56 -4.62 -5.10
N GLU A 73 -7.73 -4.88 -5.67
CA GLU A 73 -8.05 -6.17 -6.29
C GLU A 73 -7.09 -6.48 -7.45
N GLU A 74 -6.83 -5.49 -8.30
CA GLU A 74 -5.86 -5.61 -9.39
C GLU A 74 -4.43 -5.82 -8.86
N ASN A 75 -4.04 -5.12 -7.78
CA ASN A 75 -2.75 -5.35 -7.10
C ASN A 75 -2.63 -6.78 -6.60
N ALA A 76 -3.63 -7.29 -5.88
CA ALA A 76 -3.66 -8.66 -5.36
C ALA A 76 -3.57 -9.70 -6.48
N GLN A 77 -4.25 -9.47 -7.61
CA GLN A 77 -4.12 -10.33 -8.80
C GLN A 77 -2.71 -10.30 -9.39
N THR A 78 -2.08 -9.13 -9.45
CA THR A 78 -0.69 -8.99 -9.93
C THR A 78 0.29 -9.70 -8.99
N VAL A 79 0.14 -9.54 -7.67
CA VAL A 79 0.98 -10.24 -6.68
C VAL A 79 0.80 -11.76 -6.79
N LYS A 80 -0.43 -12.24 -6.99
CA LYS A 80 -0.67 -13.67 -7.26
C LYS A 80 0.04 -14.15 -8.53
N LYS A 81 -0.01 -13.38 -9.63
CA LYS A 81 0.72 -13.72 -10.86
C LYS A 81 2.22 -13.80 -10.62
N ILE A 82 2.77 -12.91 -9.80
CA ILE A 82 4.18 -12.96 -9.40
C ILE A 82 4.49 -14.27 -8.68
N TYR A 83 3.65 -14.71 -7.72
CA TYR A 83 3.86 -15.99 -7.04
C TYR A 83 3.80 -17.19 -7.99
N ASP A 84 2.82 -17.21 -8.89
CA ASP A 84 2.68 -18.26 -9.89
C ASP A 84 3.93 -18.29 -10.82
N GLN A 85 4.39 -17.12 -11.27
CA GLN A 85 5.56 -16.98 -12.12
C GLN A 85 6.87 -17.34 -11.38
N VAL A 86 7.01 -16.97 -10.11
CA VAL A 86 8.13 -17.38 -9.25
C VAL A 86 8.24 -18.91 -9.20
N ALA A 87 7.13 -19.60 -8.97
CA ALA A 87 7.12 -21.06 -8.87
C ALA A 87 7.54 -21.73 -10.18
N VAL A 88 7.00 -21.24 -11.31
CA VAL A 88 7.36 -21.71 -12.66
C VAL A 88 8.83 -21.46 -12.96
N THR A 89 9.32 -20.24 -12.70
CA THR A 89 10.70 -19.84 -13.01
C THR A 89 11.71 -20.60 -12.14
N HIS A 90 11.41 -20.75 -10.85
CA HIS A 90 12.25 -21.51 -9.91
C HIS A 90 12.44 -22.96 -10.37
N ALA A 91 11.39 -23.61 -10.88
CA ALA A 91 11.48 -24.98 -11.40
C ALA A 91 12.39 -25.10 -12.65
N LYS A 92 12.52 -24.02 -13.43
CA LYS A 92 13.42 -23.96 -14.60
C LYS A 92 14.87 -23.71 -14.22
N PHE A 93 15.13 -23.12 -13.05
CA PHE A 93 16.49 -22.85 -12.58
C PHE A 93 17.20 -24.12 -12.09
N LYS A 94 18.42 -24.31 -12.59
CA LYS A 94 19.34 -25.38 -12.19
C LYS A 94 20.50 -24.85 -11.36
N ASP A 95 20.94 -23.62 -11.64
CA ASP A 95 21.96 -22.93 -10.86
C ASP A 95 21.39 -22.50 -9.50
N GLN A 96 22.20 -22.61 -8.45
CA GLN A 96 21.77 -22.27 -7.10
C GLN A 96 21.61 -20.76 -6.91
N ASN A 97 22.46 -19.94 -7.53
CA ASN A 97 22.36 -18.48 -7.41
C ASN A 97 21.07 -17.96 -8.04
N ASP A 98 20.67 -18.52 -9.19
CA ASP A 98 19.39 -18.20 -9.83
C ASP A 98 18.19 -18.55 -8.92
N ARG A 99 18.25 -19.73 -8.29
CA ARG A 99 17.23 -20.19 -7.33
C ARG A 99 17.15 -19.28 -6.11
N ASP A 100 18.29 -18.87 -5.58
CA ASP A 100 18.35 -17.95 -4.46
C ASP A 100 17.82 -16.56 -4.86
N GLY A 101 18.14 -16.11 -6.08
CA GLY A 101 17.64 -14.85 -6.65
C GLY A 101 16.12 -14.81 -6.76
N ILE A 102 15.50 -15.85 -7.33
CA ILE A 102 14.03 -15.91 -7.45
C ILE A 102 13.35 -16.09 -6.08
N MET A 103 13.96 -16.84 -5.16
CA MET A 103 13.44 -16.98 -3.79
C MET A 103 13.53 -15.67 -3.01
N LYS A 104 14.58 -14.86 -3.25
CA LYS A 104 14.68 -13.50 -2.71
C LYS A 104 13.54 -12.62 -3.24
N ALA A 105 13.26 -12.65 -4.54
CA ALA A 105 12.14 -11.90 -5.13
C ALA A 105 10.79 -12.31 -4.53
N ASN A 106 10.57 -13.62 -4.32
CA ASN A 106 9.38 -14.15 -3.65
C ASN A 106 9.23 -13.63 -2.21
N SER A 107 10.32 -13.66 -1.44
CA SER A 107 10.32 -13.15 -0.06
C SER A 107 9.97 -11.67 -0.03
N GLN A 108 10.55 -10.87 -0.93
CA GLN A 108 10.26 -9.44 -1.03
C GLN A 108 8.81 -9.15 -1.46
N ALA A 109 8.24 -9.96 -2.35
CA ALA A 109 6.82 -9.87 -2.71
C ALA A 109 5.90 -10.11 -1.50
N LYS A 110 6.22 -11.06 -0.62
CA LYS A 110 5.46 -11.31 0.62
C LYS A 110 5.57 -10.15 1.61
N ILE A 111 6.77 -9.64 1.84
CA ILE A 111 6.99 -8.48 2.71
C ILE A 111 6.20 -7.27 2.18
N TYR A 112 6.19 -7.08 0.86
CA TYR A 112 5.40 -6.05 0.20
C TYR A 112 3.89 -6.23 0.42
N GLU A 113 3.35 -7.43 0.18
CA GLU A 113 1.93 -7.75 0.37
C GLU A 113 1.49 -7.52 1.82
N GLU A 114 2.27 -8.01 2.79
CA GLU A 114 1.99 -7.83 4.22
C GLU A 114 2.01 -6.36 4.64
N ALA A 115 2.98 -5.58 4.14
CA ALA A 115 3.08 -4.16 4.44
C ALA A 115 1.92 -3.36 3.82
N LEU A 116 1.50 -3.70 2.59
CA LEU A 116 0.32 -3.10 1.97
C LEU A 116 -0.96 -3.44 2.75
N ALA A 117 -1.17 -4.71 3.11
CA ALA A 117 -2.31 -5.13 3.91
C ALA A 117 -2.34 -4.41 5.28
N GLY A 118 -1.18 -4.23 5.91
CA GLY A 118 -1.05 -3.44 7.14
C GLY A 118 -1.46 -1.99 6.95
N TRP A 119 -1.09 -1.37 5.82
CA TRP A 119 -1.44 0.01 5.49
C TRP A 119 -2.93 0.18 5.26
N VAL A 120 -3.55 -0.72 4.48
CA VAL A 120 -5.01 -0.74 4.23
C VAL A 120 -5.80 -0.90 5.53
N ARG A 121 -5.35 -1.79 6.43
CA ARG A 121 -6.01 -1.97 7.74
C ARG A 121 -5.98 -0.70 8.59
N LEU A 122 -4.87 0.06 8.55
CA LEU A 122 -4.78 1.34 9.27
C LEU A 122 -5.74 2.39 8.70
N GLU A 123 -5.92 2.41 7.38
CA GLU A 123 -6.90 3.28 6.71
C GLU A 123 -8.33 2.96 7.14
N GLU A 124 -8.69 1.67 7.19
CA GLU A 124 -10.01 1.22 7.67
C GLU A 124 -10.24 1.62 9.13
N GLN A 125 -9.23 1.46 9.99
CA GLN A 125 -9.31 1.86 11.39
C GLN A 125 -9.45 3.39 11.54
N GLN A 126 -8.76 4.17 10.71
CA GLN A 126 -8.94 5.63 10.66
C GLN A 126 -10.36 6.01 10.24
N ALA A 127 -10.93 5.35 9.23
CA ALA A 127 -12.32 5.59 8.81
C ALA A 127 -13.30 5.32 9.96
N GLN A 128 -13.12 4.20 10.68
CA GLN A 128 -13.94 3.86 11.85
C GLN A 128 -13.79 4.89 12.98
N ALA A 129 -12.56 5.35 13.27
CA ALA A 129 -12.32 6.39 14.26
C ALA A 129 -13.01 7.70 13.88
N ASN A 130 -12.95 8.10 12.60
CA ASN A 130 -13.63 9.29 12.10
C ASN A 130 -15.17 9.14 12.17
N ASP A 131 -15.73 7.99 11.85
CA ASP A 131 -17.18 7.74 11.98
C ASP A 131 -17.63 7.83 13.44
N LEU A 132 -16.85 7.28 14.37
CA LEU A 132 -17.10 7.41 15.81
C LEU A 132 -17.06 8.88 16.25
N MET A 133 -16.05 9.64 15.81
CA MET A 133 -15.95 11.07 16.08
C MET A 133 -17.16 11.84 15.57
N VAL A 134 -17.58 11.61 14.32
CA VAL A 134 -18.76 12.25 13.73
C VAL A 134 -20.02 11.88 14.52
N GLY A 135 -20.17 10.62 14.92
CA GLY A 135 -21.26 10.17 15.79
C GLY A 135 -21.29 10.92 17.12
N LYS A 136 -20.16 11.02 17.82
CA LYS A 136 -20.04 11.74 19.10
C LYS A 136 -20.29 13.24 18.96
N ALA A 137 -19.79 13.86 17.90
CA ALA A 137 -20.06 15.26 17.61
C ALA A 137 -21.56 15.53 17.35
N ARG A 138 -22.25 14.65 16.62
CA ARG A 138 -23.71 14.76 16.39
C ARG A 138 -24.50 14.66 17.69
N THR A 139 -24.17 13.69 18.55
CA THR A 139 -24.82 13.55 19.86
C THR A 139 -24.55 14.77 20.73
N PHE A 140 -23.30 15.24 20.80
CA PHE A 140 -22.93 16.46 21.51
C PHE A 140 -23.77 17.66 21.07
N VAL A 141 -23.84 17.93 19.76
CA VAL A 141 -24.60 19.07 19.22
C VAL A 141 -26.09 18.95 19.52
N LYS A 142 -26.65 17.73 19.44
CA LYS A 142 -28.06 17.50 19.81
C LYS A 142 -28.30 17.82 21.28
N GLU A 143 -27.50 17.26 22.18
CA GLU A 143 -27.66 17.46 23.63
C GLU A 143 -27.47 18.92 24.02
N CYS A 144 -26.54 19.65 23.40
CA CYS A 144 -26.38 21.10 23.63
C CYS A 144 -27.60 21.91 23.16
N LYS A 145 -28.22 21.55 22.02
CA LYS A 145 -29.44 22.21 21.54
C LYS A 145 -30.62 21.95 22.46
N ASP A 146 -30.78 20.71 22.90
CA ASP A 146 -31.83 20.31 23.83
C ASP A 146 -31.68 21.06 25.16
N LEU A 147 -30.45 21.15 25.69
CA LEU A 147 -30.13 21.92 26.90
C LEU A 147 -30.45 23.42 26.70
N ALA A 148 -29.94 24.03 25.63
CA ALA A 148 -30.19 25.44 25.34
C ALA A 148 -31.69 25.75 25.21
N SER A 149 -32.46 24.85 24.63
CA SER A 149 -33.92 24.97 24.53
C SER A 149 -34.60 24.90 25.89
N SER A 150 -34.21 23.94 26.75
CA SER A 150 -34.76 23.83 28.12
C SER A 150 -34.45 25.07 28.94
N GLN A 151 -33.18 25.48 28.97
CA GLN A 151 -32.74 26.64 29.74
C GLN A 151 -33.43 27.93 29.26
N LYS A 152 -33.69 28.07 27.95
CA LYS A 152 -34.44 29.20 27.40
C LYS A 152 -35.91 29.19 27.80
N ALA A 153 -36.56 28.02 27.81
CA ALA A 153 -37.95 27.89 28.25
C ALA A 153 -38.08 28.27 29.74
N GLU A 154 -37.19 27.75 30.58
CA GLU A 154 -37.14 28.09 32.01
C GLU A 154 -36.85 29.57 32.26
N LEU A 155 -36.00 30.21 31.44
CA LEU A 155 -35.74 31.64 31.54
C LEU A 155 -37.02 32.46 31.35
N ILE A 156 -37.84 32.10 30.35
CA ILE A 156 -39.12 32.78 30.06
C ILE A 156 -40.06 32.70 31.27
N GLU A 157 -40.14 31.54 31.93
CA GLU A 157 -40.96 31.36 33.13
C GLU A 157 -40.45 32.12 34.37
N LEU A 158 -39.17 32.54 34.35
CA LEU A 158 -38.55 33.32 35.41
C LEU A 158 -38.60 34.84 35.15
N MET A 159 -39.03 35.30 33.97
CA MET A 159 -39.02 36.74 33.61
C MET A 159 -39.88 37.61 34.53
N ASP A 160 -40.93 37.05 35.14
CA ASP A 160 -41.80 37.76 36.10
C ASP A 160 -41.39 37.54 37.57
N LYS A 161 -40.25 36.88 37.82
CA LYS A 161 -39.77 36.47 39.15
C LYS A 161 -38.48 37.20 39.57
N ASN A 162 -37.81 36.70 40.61
CA ASN A 162 -36.61 37.27 41.24
C ASN A 162 -35.46 37.52 40.24
N ARG A 163 -34.86 38.72 40.26
CA ARG A 163 -33.73 39.14 39.41
C ARG A 163 -32.48 38.25 39.53
N VAL A 164 -32.21 37.69 40.71
CA VAL A 164 -31.01 36.84 40.92
C VAL A 164 -31.16 35.51 40.16
N ASP A 165 -32.34 34.90 40.20
CA ASP A 165 -32.62 33.66 39.46
C ASP A 165 -32.58 33.89 37.94
N GLN A 166 -33.01 35.07 37.47
CA GLN A 166 -32.87 35.47 36.07
C GLN A 166 -31.42 35.56 35.63
N ALA A 167 -30.55 36.23 36.41
CA ALA A 167 -29.14 36.39 36.06
C ALA A 167 -28.41 35.04 35.95
N ASN A 168 -28.65 34.12 36.89
CA ASN A 168 -28.06 32.78 36.82
C ASN A 168 -28.57 32.02 35.58
N LYS A 169 -29.86 32.13 35.27
CA LYS A 169 -30.47 31.43 34.13
C LYS A 169 -29.99 32.00 32.79
N ILE A 170 -29.84 33.32 32.65
CA ILE A 170 -29.23 33.96 31.47
C ILE A 170 -27.85 33.37 31.21
N TRP A 171 -27.01 33.28 32.24
CA TRP A 171 -25.68 32.70 32.11
C TRP A 171 -25.72 31.25 31.61
N THR A 172 -26.63 30.41 32.14
CA THR A 172 -26.75 29.00 31.67
C THR A 172 -27.22 28.90 30.21
N VAL A 173 -28.04 29.84 29.75
CA VAL A 173 -28.47 29.91 28.33
C VAL A 173 -27.29 30.29 27.43
N GLU A 174 -26.53 31.31 27.81
CA GLU A 174 -25.33 31.77 27.07
C GLU A 174 -24.27 30.67 27.02
N ALA A 175 -23.94 30.05 28.16
CA ALA A 175 -23.00 28.95 28.24
C ALA A 175 -23.42 27.75 27.35
N SER A 176 -24.72 27.44 27.27
CA SER A 176 -25.23 26.38 26.39
C SER A 176 -25.07 26.73 24.91
N ALA A 177 -25.22 28.00 24.54
CA ALA A 177 -24.97 28.47 23.19
C ALA A 177 -23.47 28.47 22.84
N ASP A 178 -22.62 28.83 23.80
CA ASP A 178 -21.16 28.79 23.65
C ASP A 178 -20.66 27.37 23.39
N LEU A 179 -21.19 26.36 24.08
CA LEU A 179 -20.88 24.95 23.81
C LEU A 179 -21.14 24.55 22.34
N LEU A 180 -22.21 25.06 21.72
CA LEU A 180 -22.49 24.83 20.30
C LEU A 180 -21.45 25.49 19.38
N THR A 181 -20.98 26.68 19.74
CA THR A 181 -19.92 27.38 19.01
C THR A 181 -18.60 26.64 19.13
N LEU A 182 -18.20 26.27 20.35
CA LEU A 182 -16.99 25.51 20.61
C LEU A 182 -16.98 24.16 19.88
N SER A 183 -18.12 23.45 19.83
CA SER A 183 -18.25 22.20 19.07
C SER A 183 -17.93 22.37 17.58
N LYS A 184 -18.41 23.46 16.98
CA LYS A 184 -18.10 23.78 15.57
C LYS A 184 -16.62 24.08 15.39
N SER A 185 -16.03 24.85 16.30
CA SER A 185 -14.59 25.15 16.28
C SER A 185 -13.74 23.88 16.32
N CYS A 186 -14.00 22.96 17.25
CA CYS A 186 -13.33 21.65 17.30
C CYS A 186 -13.42 20.91 15.97
N ARG A 187 -14.60 20.88 15.33
CA ARG A 187 -14.76 20.16 14.06
C ARG A 187 -13.99 20.83 12.92
N VAL A 188 -14.01 22.16 12.86
CA VAL A 188 -13.27 22.93 11.87
C VAL A 188 -11.76 22.73 12.04
N GLU A 189 -11.26 22.74 13.27
CA GLU A 189 -9.84 22.52 13.58
C GLU A 189 -9.39 21.12 13.16
N VAL A 190 -10.16 20.08 13.49
CA VAL A 190 -9.87 18.71 13.03
C VAL A 190 -9.86 18.62 11.51
N LEU A 191 -10.84 19.20 10.82
CA LEU A 191 -10.89 19.19 9.35
C LEU A 191 -9.69 19.92 8.73
N LYS A 192 -9.31 21.07 9.29
CA LYS A 192 -8.12 21.80 8.84
C LYS A 192 -6.84 21.01 9.09
N TYR A 193 -6.71 20.31 10.22
CA TYR A 193 -5.59 19.40 10.43
C TYR A 193 -5.55 18.29 9.38
N MET A 194 -6.68 17.63 9.12
CA MET A 194 -6.78 16.57 8.10
C MET A 194 -6.45 17.05 6.68
N GLU A 195 -6.70 18.33 6.39
CA GLU A 195 -6.39 18.94 5.09
C GLU A 195 -4.94 19.42 4.98
N THR A 196 -4.40 20.05 6.04
CA THR A 196 -3.11 20.76 5.96
C THR A 196 -1.97 20.11 6.74
N HIS A 197 -2.26 19.15 7.61
CA HIS A 197 -1.31 18.51 8.55
C HIS A 197 -0.52 19.51 9.41
N ASP A 198 -1.13 20.64 9.79
CA ASP A 198 -0.49 21.68 10.61
C ASP A 198 -0.86 21.50 12.09
N ASP A 199 0.12 21.13 12.91
CA ASP A 199 -0.03 20.82 14.34
C ASP A 199 -0.69 21.94 15.15
N LYS A 200 -0.69 23.20 14.67
CA LYS A 200 -1.41 24.28 15.35
C LYS A 200 -2.90 23.98 15.51
N TYR A 201 -3.48 23.22 14.59
CA TYR A 201 -4.89 22.84 14.65
C TYR A 201 -5.15 21.72 15.65
N ILE A 202 -4.18 20.87 15.95
CA ILE A 202 -4.25 19.94 17.09
C ILE A 202 -4.31 20.75 18.38
N ILE A 203 -3.39 21.70 18.56
CA ILE A 203 -3.31 22.55 19.77
C ILE A 203 -4.60 23.36 19.95
N ALA A 204 -5.13 23.93 18.87
CA ALA A 204 -6.39 24.68 18.90
C ALA A 204 -7.57 23.79 19.32
N ASN A 205 -7.67 22.58 18.75
CA ASN A 205 -8.70 21.62 19.14
C ASN A 205 -8.59 21.23 20.63
N ASP A 206 -7.38 21.10 21.15
CA ASP A 206 -7.14 20.69 22.53
C ASP A 206 -7.56 21.77 23.52
N ASN A 207 -7.24 23.03 23.20
CA ASN A 207 -7.72 24.19 23.94
C ASN A 207 -9.25 24.28 23.90
N THR A 208 -9.86 24.05 22.75
CA THR A 208 -11.32 24.11 22.58
C THR A 208 -12.02 23.00 23.38
N VAL A 209 -11.50 21.77 23.37
CA VAL A 209 -12.02 20.66 24.20
C VAL A 209 -11.87 20.95 25.69
N ALA A 210 -10.75 21.57 26.11
CA ALA A 210 -10.55 22.00 27.49
C ALA A 210 -11.58 23.06 27.91
N GLN A 211 -11.86 24.04 27.04
CA GLN A 211 -12.91 25.04 27.27
C GLN A 211 -14.30 24.39 27.39
N ILE A 212 -14.65 23.44 26.50
CA ILE A 212 -15.89 22.66 26.60
C ILE A 212 -16.00 21.99 27.96
N SER A 213 -14.93 21.32 28.43
CA SER A 213 -14.93 20.65 29.73
C SER A 213 -15.14 21.65 30.88
N MET A 214 -14.42 22.78 30.87
CA MET A 214 -14.56 23.81 31.89
C MET A 214 -15.97 24.41 31.92
N THR A 215 -16.55 24.74 30.76
CA THR A 215 -17.93 25.25 30.67
C THR A 215 -18.94 24.23 31.17
N CYS A 216 -18.75 22.94 30.88
CA CYS A 216 -19.60 21.88 31.42
C CYS A 216 -19.52 21.78 32.95
N ASP A 217 -18.32 21.88 33.53
CA ASP A 217 -18.15 21.84 34.99
C ASP A 217 -18.86 23.03 35.67
N GLN A 218 -18.70 24.24 35.12
CA GLN A 218 -19.38 25.44 35.60
C GLN A 218 -20.91 25.34 35.46
N LEU A 219 -21.41 24.75 34.37
CA LEU A 219 -22.83 24.49 34.19
C LEU A 219 -23.36 23.51 35.25
N ILE A 220 -22.66 22.41 35.52
CA ILE A 220 -23.06 21.42 36.53
C ILE A 220 -23.18 22.07 37.92
N GLU A 221 -22.25 22.95 38.29
CA GLU A 221 -22.27 23.66 39.57
C GLU A 221 -23.45 24.64 39.71
N ARG A 222 -23.92 25.21 38.60
CA ARG A 222 -24.95 26.27 38.59
C ARG A 222 -26.36 25.77 38.30
N LEU A 223 -26.49 24.62 37.66
CA LEU A 223 -27.77 23.97 37.37
C LEU A 223 -28.37 23.39 38.65
N LYS A 224 -29.64 23.69 38.90
CA LYS A 224 -30.38 23.21 40.08
C LYS A 224 -30.98 21.83 39.84
N GLU A 225 -31.46 21.59 38.62
CA GLU A 225 -32.15 20.35 38.26
C GLU A 225 -31.16 19.22 37.98
N LYS A 226 -31.37 18.06 38.61
CA LYS A 226 -30.50 16.90 38.44
C LYS A 226 -30.48 16.39 36.99
N ALA A 227 -31.60 16.50 36.29
CA ALA A 227 -31.72 16.10 34.89
C ALA A 227 -30.79 16.93 33.99
N ASP A 228 -30.76 18.26 34.17
CA ASP A 228 -29.86 19.14 33.42
C ASP A 228 -28.39 18.85 33.74
N GLN A 229 -28.07 18.63 35.01
CA GLN A 229 -26.70 18.26 35.42
C GLN A 229 -26.25 16.96 34.75
N ASP A 230 -27.12 15.96 34.66
CA ASP A 230 -26.82 14.69 34.00
C ASP A 230 -26.69 14.85 32.47
N GLN A 231 -27.52 15.71 31.87
CA GLN A 231 -27.37 16.07 30.47
C GLN A 231 -26.02 16.75 30.19
N VAL A 232 -25.59 17.69 31.03
CA VAL A 232 -24.27 18.35 30.88
C VAL A 232 -23.12 17.36 31.10
N LYS A 233 -23.24 16.40 32.02
CA LYS A 233 -22.27 15.31 32.15
C LYS A 233 -22.19 14.46 30.88
N SER A 234 -23.33 14.16 30.25
CA SER A 234 -23.37 13.46 28.95
C SER A 234 -22.67 14.27 27.87
N ILE A 235 -22.95 15.58 27.77
CA ILE A 235 -22.29 16.51 26.84
C ILE A 235 -20.78 16.47 27.02
N LYS A 236 -20.29 16.61 28.26
CA LYS A 236 -18.86 16.54 28.60
C LYS A 236 -18.26 15.20 28.19
N ALA A 237 -18.92 14.08 28.51
CA ALA A 237 -18.46 12.75 28.14
C ALA A 237 -18.38 12.56 26.62
N ASN A 238 -19.36 13.07 25.86
CA ASN A 238 -19.34 13.04 24.40
C ASN A 238 -18.21 13.89 23.82
N GLY A 239 -17.92 15.06 24.39
CA GLY A 239 -16.79 15.91 23.99
C GLY A 239 -15.43 15.25 24.24
N LEU A 240 -15.26 14.60 25.40
CA LEU A 240 -14.04 13.84 25.72
C LEU A 240 -13.89 12.59 24.84
N ALA A 241 -14.99 11.88 24.55
CA ALA A 241 -14.98 10.73 23.65
C ALA A 241 -14.63 11.15 22.21
N TYR A 242 -15.12 12.31 21.75
CA TYR A 242 -14.71 12.90 20.47
C TYR A 242 -13.20 13.16 20.42
N LYS A 243 -12.64 13.81 21.46
CA LYS A 243 -11.19 14.07 21.56
C LYS A 243 -10.38 12.78 21.58
N LYS A 244 -10.83 11.76 22.32
CA LYS A 244 -10.18 10.45 22.30
C LYS A 244 -10.17 9.86 20.88
N GLY A 245 -11.31 9.88 20.18
CA GLY A 245 -11.39 9.42 18.80
C GLY A 245 -10.43 10.15 17.86
N PHE A 246 -10.27 11.47 18.05
CA PHE A 246 -9.29 12.24 17.27
C PHE A 246 -7.84 11.83 17.59
N ASN A 247 -7.50 11.62 18.87
CA ASN A 247 -6.18 11.13 19.26
C ASN A 247 -5.87 9.74 18.70
N ASP A 248 -6.86 8.83 18.76
CA ASP A 248 -6.73 7.49 18.18
C ASP A 248 -6.48 7.61 16.66
N TRP A 249 -7.21 8.50 15.98
CA TRP A 249 -7.01 8.79 14.55
C TRP A 249 -5.61 9.34 14.26
N LEU A 250 -5.12 10.31 15.05
CA LEU A 250 -3.77 10.88 14.92
C LEU A 250 -2.68 9.80 15.05
N GLN A 251 -2.84 8.89 16.01
CA GLN A 251 -1.90 7.79 16.22
C GLN A 251 -1.87 6.85 15.01
N MET A 252 -3.04 6.48 14.48
CA MET A 252 -3.15 5.61 13.30
C MET A 252 -2.59 6.30 12.05
N HIS A 253 -2.80 7.59 11.90
CA HIS A 253 -2.25 8.38 10.80
C HIS A 253 -0.71 8.41 10.85
N ALA A 254 -0.12 8.68 12.01
CA ALA A 254 1.34 8.63 12.19
C ALA A 254 1.92 7.24 11.88
N GLN A 255 1.22 6.16 12.27
CA GLN A 255 1.61 4.79 11.92
C GLN A 255 1.51 4.52 10.41
N GLN A 256 0.45 5.04 9.77
CA GLN A 256 0.23 4.91 8.34
C GLN A 256 1.30 5.64 7.54
N ASP A 257 1.73 6.83 7.96
CA ASP A 257 2.83 7.59 7.33
C ASP A 257 4.18 6.87 7.45
N GLN A 258 4.49 6.35 8.64
CA GLN A 258 5.69 5.54 8.84
C GLN A 258 5.67 4.30 7.94
N LEU A 259 4.52 3.64 7.83
CA LEU A 259 4.37 2.45 6.99
C LEU A 259 4.42 2.82 5.50
N ALA A 260 3.89 3.96 5.07
CA ALA A 260 4.00 4.44 3.69
C ALA A 260 5.46 4.64 3.29
N GLY A 261 6.28 5.26 4.16
CA GLY A 261 7.73 5.40 3.94
C GLY A 261 8.43 4.04 3.81
N LYS A 262 8.13 3.08 4.70
CA LYS A 262 8.66 1.71 4.63
C LYS A 262 8.19 0.99 3.37
N LEU A 263 6.94 1.13 2.98
CA LEU A 263 6.35 0.48 1.81
C LEU A 263 7.00 0.97 0.51
N VAL A 264 7.39 2.25 0.44
CA VAL A 264 8.20 2.78 -0.68
C VAL A 264 9.55 2.06 -0.78
N GLN A 265 10.23 1.84 0.35
CA GLN A 265 11.51 1.12 0.41
C GLN A 265 11.33 -0.36 0.06
N ILE A 266 10.39 -1.05 0.68
CA ILE A 266 10.07 -2.46 0.41
C ILE A 266 9.75 -2.68 -1.06
N ALA A 267 8.91 -1.81 -1.65
CA ALA A 267 8.59 -1.91 -3.07
C ALA A 267 9.80 -1.64 -3.98
N ARG A 268 10.76 -0.79 -3.56
CA ARG A 268 12.02 -0.60 -4.31
C ARG A 268 12.89 -1.84 -4.23
N GLU A 269 13.09 -2.41 -3.04
CA GLU A 269 13.88 -3.62 -2.84
C GLU A 269 13.28 -4.81 -3.60
N PHE A 270 11.95 -4.92 -3.62
CA PHE A 270 11.24 -5.90 -4.42
C PHE A 270 11.49 -5.71 -5.92
N GLN A 271 11.30 -4.50 -6.45
CA GLN A 271 11.57 -4.19 -7.87
C GLN A 271 13.04 -4.42 -8.25
N GLU A 272 13.97 -4.03 -7.37
CA GLU A 272 15.40 -4.22 -7.58
C GLU A 272 15.76 -5.70 -7.63
N SER A 273 15.20 -6.53 -6.73
CA SER A 273 15.44 -7.97 -6.76
C SER A 273 14.99 -8.61 -8.07
N CYS A 274 13.83 -8.22 -8.60
CA CYS A 274 13.33 -8.71 -9.90
C CYS A 274 14.18 -8.19 -11.06
N THR A 275 14.56 -6.91 -11.03
CA THR A 275 15.36 -6.28 -12.10
C THR A 275 16.77 -6.84 -12.15
N LYS A 276 17.38 -7.11 -10.98
CA LYS A 276 18.69 -7.74 -10.88
C LYS A 276 18.65 -9.16 -11.46
N LEU A 277 17.66 -9.96 -11.07
CA LEU A 277 17.48 -11.30 -11.63
C LEU A 277 17.31 -11.24 -13.16
N ALA A 278 16.49 -10.33 -13.67
CA ALA A 278 16.31 -10.14 -15.11
C ALA A 278 17.60 -9.73 -15.83
N ALA A 279 18.42 -8.88 -15.20
CA ALA A 279 19.71 -8.46 -15.74
C ALA A 279 20.70 -9.62 -15.80
N GLU A 280 20.81 -10.40 -14.72
CA GLU A 280 21.69 -11.59 -14.64
C GLU A 280 21.34 -12.62 -15.71
N GLN A 281 20.04 -12.94 -15.86
CA GLN A 281 19.58 -13.90 -16.88
C GLN A 281 19.82 -13.42 -18.31
N ARG A 282 19.69 -12.11 -18.54
CA ARG A 282 20.03 -11.50 -19.84
C ARG A 282 21.54 -11.53 -20.10
N ASP A 283 22.36 -11.31 -19.08
CA ASP A 283 23.82 -11.34 -19.23
C ASP A 283 24.31 -12.77 -19.52
N GLU A 284 23.76 -13.78 -18.82
CA GLU A 284 23.99 -15.21 -19.12
C GLU A 284 23.59 -15.55 -20.57
N MET A 285 22.44 -15.05 -21.02
CA MET A 285 22.01 -15.18 -22.41
C MET A 285 23.04 -14.58 -23.39
N LEU A 286 23.53 -13.37 -23.12
CA LEU A 286 24.50 -12.70 -23.99
C LEU A 286 25.86 -13.41 -24.01
N GLU A 287 26.30 -13.99 -22.90
CA GLU A 287 27.52 -14.79 -22.84
C GLU A 287 27.39 -16.08 -23.65
N LEU A 288 26.26 -16.79 -23.54
CA LEU A 288 26.00 -17.98 -24.35
C LEU A 288 26.04 -17.66 -25.85
N VAL A 289 25.47 -16.52 -26.25
CA VAL A 289 25.50 -16.01 -27.63
C VAL A 289 26.93 -15.75 -28.10
N LYS A 290 27.75 -15.06 -27.28
CA LYS A 290 29.14 -14.72 -27.62
C LYS A 290 30.05 -15.94 -27.74
N SER A 291 29.78 -17.00 -26.97
CA SER A 291 30.59 -18.22 -26.97
C SER A 291 30.55 -19.01 -28.29
N GLY A 292 29.77 -18.57 -29.29
CA GLY A 292 29.74 -19.18 -30.63
C GLY A 292 28.98 -20.50 -30.71
N ASN A 293 28.36 -20.93 -29.61
CA ASN A 293 27.56 -22.15 -29.55
C ASN A 293 26.17 -22.00 -30.19
N ALA A 294 25.81 -20.82 -30.70
CA ALA A 294 24.44 -20.47 -31.01
C ALA A 294 24.29 -19.85 -32.41
N ASP A 295 23.25 -20.26 -33.15
CA ASP A 295 22.92 -19.70 -34.46
C ASP A 295 22.47 -18.22 -34.31
N GLN A 296 23.30 -17.30 -34.80
CA GLN A 296 23.12 -15.85 -34.64
C GLN A 296 21.76 -15.35 -35.14
N GLN A 297 21.12 -16.03 -36.10
CA GLN A 297 19.82 -15.61 -36.63
C GLN A 297 18.66 -15.93 -35.67
N VAL A 298 18.67 -17.09 -35.02
CA VAL A 298 17.65 -17.49 -34.04
C VAL A 298 17.73 -16.58 -32.81
N ILE A 299 18.96 -16.26 -32.40
CA ILE A 299 19.25 -15.34 -31.31
C ILE A 299 18.71 -13.94 -31.62
N LYS A 300 19.03 -13.39 -32.78
CA LYS A 300 18.61 -12.03 -33.15
C LYS A 300 17.08 -11.89 -33.11
N ARG A 301 16.35 -12.89 -33.62
CA ARG A 301 14.88 -12.91 -33.61
C ARG A 301 14.30 -12.93 -32.20
N LYS A 302 14.88 -13.71 -31.28
CA LYS A 302 14.46 -13.77 -29.87
C LYS A 302 14.87 -12.51 -29.08
N ILE A 303 16.03 -11.92 -29.37
CA ILE A 303 16.46 -10.63 -28.80
C ILE A 303 15.53 -9.49 -29.26
N ASP A 304 15.08 -9.49 -30.51
CA ASP A 304 14.14 -8.47 -30.99
C ASP A 304 12.77 -8.60 -30.29
N GLN A 305 12.33 -9.82 -29.97
CA GLN A 305 11.12 -10.08 -29.19
C GLN A 305 11.26 -9.64 -27.72
N SER A 306 12.40 -9.88 -27.07
CA SER A 306 12.65 -9.41 -25.70
C SER A 306 12.96 -7.90 -25.62
N GLY A 307 13.53 -7.32 -26.68
CA GLY A 307 13.80 -5.89 -26.83
C GLY A 307 12.54 -5.03 -26.86
N LEU A 308 11.39 -5.58 -27.30
CA LEU A 308 10.08 -4.94 -27.15
C LEU A 308 9.68 -4.80 -25.68
N ALA A 309 9.95 -5.81 -24.84
CA ALA A 309 9.74 -5.71 -23.40
C ALA A 309 10.69 -4.68 -22.75
N GLY A 310 11.95 -4.64 -23.19
CA GLY A 310 12.91 -3.62 -22.74
C GLY A 310 12.51 -2.18 -23.08
N ARG A 311 11.95 -1.94 -24.27
CA ARG A 311 11.40 -0.61 -24.64
C ARG A 311 10.15 -0.25 -23.83
N MET A 312 9.30 -1.22 -23.51
CA MET A 312 8.16 -0.97 -22.61
C MET A 312 8.62 -0.60 -21.19
N ILE A 313 9.72 -1.18 -20.70
CA ILE A 313 10.32 -0.82 -19.41
C ILE A 313 10.93 0.59 -19.43
N SER A 314 11.59 1.00 -20.52
CA SER A 314 12.18 2.35 -20.62
C SER A 314 11.11 3.43 -20.78
N ILE A 315 10.09 3.21 -21.62
CA ILE A 315 8.97 4.14 -21.80
C ILE A 315 8.20 4.32 -20.48
N ALA A 316 8.12 3.28 -19.67
CA ALA A 316 7.50 3.42 -18.36
C ALA A 316 8.39 4.14 -17.34
N LYS A 317 9.73 4.10 -17.46
CA LYS A 317 10.67 4.74 -16.50
C LYS A 317 10.59 6.27 -16.50
N ASP A 318 10.14 6.85 -17.61
CA ASP A 318 9.78 8.25 -17.75
C ASP A 318 8.38 8.53 -17.18
#